data_AF-A0A2V5Q6U8-F1
#
_entry.id   AF-A0A2V5Q6U8-F1
#
_cell.length_a   1.000
_cell.length_b   1.000
_cell.length_c   1.000
_cell.angle_alpha   90.00
_cell.angle_beta   90.00
_cell.angle_gamma   90.00
#
_symmetry.space_group_name_H-M   'P 1'
#
loop_
_entity.id
_entity.type
_entity.pdbx_description
1 polymer ?
#
loop_
_entity_poly.entity_id
_entity_poly.type
_entity_poly.pdbx_seq_one_letter_code
_entity_poly.pdbx_strand_id
1 'polypeptide(L)' 'DIPGEIDLVDVFRRSHDINGHVEDILSKKPKAVWFQSGIRNDAVAEQLAKTGVKVVQDRCLMVEHRRAAAI' A
#
# COMPACT_ATOMS: atom_id res chain seq x y z
N ASP A 1 17.87 2.71 -3.17
CA ASP A 1 17.35 3.55 -2.08
C ASP A 1 16.52 4.68 -2.66
N ILE A 2 15.48 5.15 -1.97
CA ILE A 2 14.58 6.24 -2.43
C ILE A 2 14.77 7.45 -1.50
N PRO A 3 15.22 8.62 -2.01
CA PRO A 3 15.41 9.80 -1.19
C PRO A 3 14.08 10.45 -0.81
N GLY A 4 14.03 11.05 0.38
CA GLY A 4 12.85 11.77 0.89
C GLY A 4 11.78 10.87 1.53
N GLU A 5 10.68 11.50 1.95
CA GLU A 5 9.52 10.80 2.51
C GLU A 5 8.62 10.25 1.39
N ILE A 6 7.98 9.11 1.66
CA ILE A 6 7.03 8.49 0.75
C ILE A 6 5.62 8.68 1.33
N ASP A 7 4.77 9.42 0.61
CA ASP A 7 3.37 9.57 1.02
C ASP A 7 2.59 8.27 0.78
N LEU A 8 2.84 7.59 -0.34
CA LEU A 8 2.08 6.43 -0.77
C LEU A 8 2.98 5.40 -1.46
N VAL A 9 2.86 4.13 -1.05
CA VAL A 9 3.37 2.98 -1.81
C VAL A 9 2.21 2.35 -2.56
N ASP A 10 2.19 2.50 -3.89
CA ASP A 10 1.16 1.91 -4.76
C ASP A 10 1.65 0.57 -5.33
N VAL A 11 0.97 -0.52 -4.98
CA VAL A 11 1.46 -1.89 -5.18
C VAL A 11 0.71 -2.58 -6.31
N PHE A 12 1.47 -2.91 -7.36
CA PHE A 12 1.04 -3.74 -8.50
C PHE A 12 1.64 -5.16 -8.48
N ARG A 13 2.47 -5.48 -7.48
CA ARG A 13 3.02 -6.83 -7.30
C ARG A 13 1.93 -7.81 -6.90
N ARG A 14 2.01 -9.06 -7.39
CA ARG A 14 1.03 -10.11 -7.04
C ARG A 14 1.05 -10.38 -5.53
N SER A 15 -0.08 -10.81 -4.97
CA SER A 15 -0.24 -11.04 -3.52
C SER A 15 0.86 -11.89 -2.87
N HIS A 16 1.33 -12.95 -3.55
CA HIS A 16 2.37 -13.85 -3.04
C HIS A 16 3.77 -13.22 -3.06
N ASP A 17 4.00 -12.20 -3.90
CA ASP A 17 5.28 -11.52 -4.01
C ASP A 17 5.43 -10.40 -2.96
N ILE A 18 4.35 -10.01 -2.26
CA ILE A 18 4.34 -8.87 -1.32
C ILE A 18 5.23 -9.14 -0.10
N ASN A 19 5.29 -10.39 0.38
CA ASN A 19 6.03 -10.74 1.59
C ASN A 19 7.51 -10.34 1.51
N GLY A 20 8.11 -10.40 0.31
CA GLY A 20 9.51 -10.01 0.09
C GLY A 20 9.77 -8.50 0.16
N HIS A 21 8.74 -7.67 0.28
CA HIS A 21 8.84 -6.20 0.31
C HIS A 21 8.46 -5.59 1.66
N VAL A 22 8.04 -6.41 2.64
CA VAL A 22 7.51 -5.92 3.92
C VAL A 22 8.57 -5.12 4.68
N GLU A 23 9.79 -5.63 4.73
CA GLU A 23 10.89 -4.97 5.44
C GLU A 23 11.23 -3.61 4.83
N ASP A 24 11.30 -3.52 3.50
CA ASP A 24 11.53 -2.26 2.78
C ASP A 24 10.43 -1.23 3.07
N ILE A 25 9.16 -1.67 3.07
CA ILE A 25 8.01 -0.80 3.35
C ILE A 25 8.04 -0.32 4.80
N LEU A 26 8.30 -1.21 5.76
CA LEU A 26 8.41 -0.87 7.17
C LEU A 26 9.58 0.08 7.46
N SER A 27 10.69 -0.09 6.77
CA SER A 27 11.87 0.78 6.89
C SER A 27 11.58 2.19 6.39
N LYS A 28 10.89 2.33 5.24
CA LYS A 28 10.52 3.63 4.68
C LYS A 28 9.38 4.34 5.38
N LYS A 29 8.55 3.63 6.16
CA LYS A 29 7.43 4.18 6.94
C LYS A 29 6.53 5.15 6.12
N PRO A 30 5.98 4.69 4.99
CA PRO A 30 5.11 5.56 4.19
C PRO A 30 3.83 5.91 4.95
N LYS A 31 3.19 7.03 4.60
CA LYS A 31 1.90 7.40 5.23
C LYS A 31 0.79 6.40 4.89
N ALA A 32 0.82 5.83 3.69
CA ALA A 32 -0.12 4.82 3.25
C ALA A 32 0.50 3.77 2.30
N VAL A 33 -0.11 2.59 2.26
CA VAL A 33 0.18 1.50 1.33
C VAL A 33 -1.12 1.09 0.66
N TRP A 34 -1.10 0.93 -0.66
CA TRP A 34 -2.27 0.66 -1.47
C TRP A 34 -2.05 -0.57 -2.34
N PHE A 35 -2.75 -1.65 -2.04
CA PHE A 35 -2.76 -2.84 -2.89
C PHE A 35 -3.85 -2.66 -3.95
N GLN A 36 -3.42 -2.62 -5.22
CA GLN A 36 -4.32 -2.41 -6.36
C GLN A 36 -5.38 -3.51 -6.49
N SER A 37 -6.36 -3.30 -7.37
CA SER A 37 -7.43 -4.26 -7.63
C SER A 37 -6.92 -5.67 -7.88
N GLY A 38 -7.56 -6.66 -7.25
CA GLY A 38 -7.19 -8.06 -7.31
C GLY A 38 -6.00 -8.45 -6.43
N ILE A 39 -5.41 -7.50 -5.68
CA ILE A 39 -4.26 -7.74 -4.81
C ILE A 39 -4.69 -7.62 -3.34
N ARG A 40 -4.49 -8.71 -2.60
CA ARG A 40 -4.83 -8.84 -1.19
C ARG A 40 -3.83 -9.75 -0.48
N ASN A 41 -3.32 -9.29 0.66
CA ASN A 41 -2.48 -10.06 1.57
C ASN A 41 -2.76 -9.57 3.00
N ASP A 42 -3.66 -10.27 3.69
CA ASP A 42 -4.20 -9.81 4.98
C ASP A 42 -3.16 -9.82 6.09
N ALA A 43 -2.24 -10.79 6.08
CA ALA A 43 -1.16 -10.85 7.07
C ALA A 43 -0.23 -9.64 6.96
N VAL A 44 0.17 -9.28 5.74
CA VAL A 44 1.01 -8.09 5.51
C VAL A 44 0.24 -6.81 5.83
N ALA A 45 -1.02 -6.72 5.39
CA ALA A 45 -1.84 -5.55 5.67
C ALA A 45 -1.99 -5.30 7.18
N GLU A 46 -2.24 -6.36 7.96
CA GLU A 46 -2.31 -6.26 9.42
C GLU A 46 -0.97 -5.86 10.03
N GLN A 47 0.13 -6.44 9.57
CA GLN A 47 1.48 -6.10 10.05
C GLN A 47 1.82 -4.62 9.81
N LEU A 48 1.52 -4.09 8.61
CA LEU A 48 1.73 -2.68 8.28
C LEU A 48 0.79 -1.76 9.08
N ALA A 49 -0.47 -2.15 9.24
CA ALA A 49 -1.45 -1.36 10.01
C ALA A 49 -1.04 -1.20 11.48
N LYS A 50 -0.42 -2.23 12.09
CA LYS A 50 0.09 -2.18 13.47
C LYS A 50 1.17 -1.11 13.68
N THR A 51 1.83 -0.64 12.63
CA THR A 51 2.84 0.43 12.71
C THR A 51 2.26 1.82 12.45
N GLY A 52 0.94 1.95 12.30
CA GLY A 52 0.26 3.20 12.02
C GLY A 52 0.18 3.57 10.53
N VAL A 53 0.66 2.71 9.63
CA VAL A 53 0.52 2.90 8.18
C VAL A 53 -0.92 2.63 7.77
N LYS A 54 -1.52 3.52 6.99
CA LYS A 54 -2.86 3.27 6.41
C LYS A 54 -2.75 2.24 5.29
N VAL A 55 -3.54 1.17 5.34
CA VAL A 55 -3.52 0.13 4.31
C VAL A 55 -4.86 0.06 3.60
N VAL A 56 -4.84 0.16 2.28
CA VAL A 56 -5.99 -0.10 1.40
C VAL A 56 -5.69 -1.37 0.60
N GLN A 57 -6.68 -2.26 0.48
CA GLN A 57 -6.55 -3.48 -0.32
C GLN A 57 -7.66 -3.58 -1.35
N ASP A 58 -7.37 -4.24 -2.48
CA ASP A 58 -8.34 -4.58 -3.52
C ASP A 58 -9.17 -3.38 -4.04
N ARG A 59 -8.46 -2.28 -4.35
CA ARG A 59 -9.03 -1.06 -4.91
C ARG A 59 -8.11 -0.47 -5.97
N CYS A 60 -8.66 0.13 -7.02
CA CYS A 60 -7.84 0.85 -7.98
C CYS A 60 -7.69 2.32 -7.57
N LEU A 61 -6.45 2.78 -7.37
CA LEU A 61 -6.18 4.16 -6.95
C LEU A 61 -6.77 5.19 -7.92
N MET A 62 -6.65 4.98 -9.23
CA MET A 62 -7.21 5.90 -10.24
C MET A 62 -8.74 6.02 -10.11
N VAL A 63 -9.43 4.90 -9.93
CA VAL A 63 -10.90 4.87 -9.83
C VAL A 63 -11.35 5.58 -8.55
N GLU A 64 -10.73 5.26 -7.41
CA GLU A 64 -11.08 5.90 -6.13
C GLU A 64 -10.71 7.38 -6.12
N HIS A 65 -9.57 7.77 -6.71
CA HIS A 65 -9.18 9.18 -6.85
C HIS A 65 -10.19 9.96 -7.69
N ARG A 66 -10.61 9.42 -8.85
CA ARG A 66 -11.64 10.05 -9.69
C ARG A 66 -12.97 10.18 -8.96
N ARG A 67 -13.36 9.15 -8.20
CA ARG A 67 -14.59 9.16 -7.40
C ARG A 67 -14.54 10.22 -6.30
N ALA A 68 -13.40 10.36 -5.61
CA ALA A 68 -13.21 11.35 -4.56
C ALA A 68 -13.15 12.78 -5.09
N ALA A 69 -12.59 12.99 -6.29
CA ALA A 69 -12.48 14.29 -6.94
C ALA A 69 -13.77 14.75 -7.66
N ALA A 70 -14.80 13.91 -7.73
CA ALA A 70 -16.09 14.24 -8.34
C ALA A 70 -17.08 14.90 -7.37
N ILE A 71 -16.60 15.33 -6.19
CA ILE A 71 -17.37 16.00 -5.14
C ILE A 71 -17.17 17.51 -5.27
#